data_AF-A0A7Y2CBS8-F1
#
_entry.id   AF-A0A7Y2CBS8-F1
#
_cell.length_a   1.000
_cell.length_b   1.000
_cell.length_c   1.000
_cell.angle_alpha   90.00
_cell.angle_beta   90.00
_cell.angle_gamma   90.00
#
_symmetry.space_group_name_H-M   'P 1'
#
loop_
_entity.id
_entity.type
_entity.pdbx_description
1 polymer ?
#
loop_
_entity_poly.entity_id
_entity_poly.type
_entity_poly.pdbx_seq_one_letter_code
_entity_poly.pdbx_strand_id
1 'polypeptide(L)'
;MNHPKNAIDPFFYLGAAFNLIIAWQYFRLWSSPGPDDGELIVSFATLMAFEFVMVHSGVFMAVFPRKWSLLVFFPFYGLFALAFSASMPNNLILWVYLIAVAGRMRFAFQDVPIGERVRLIIRSAIAAFFYLVLTFAVAIGAPTVPELGLTQEFLNSIGYFDISDTGGLFIDEPKTALSLGVFYFIAITVMEWFVARIKTGALQEMAPT
;
A
#
# COMPACT_ATOMS: atom_id res chain seq x y z
N MET A 1 1.72 -17.67 35.27
CA MET A 1 1.40 -18.18 33.91
C MET A 1 2.40 -17.60 32.94
N ASN A 2 3.32 -18.43 32.46
CA ASN A 2 4.35 -18.02 31.51
C ASN A 2 3.72 -17.91 30.11
N HIS A 3 3.44 -16.68 29.66
CA HIS A 3 3.16 -16.44 28.24
C HIS A 3 4.40 -16.84 27.43
N PRO A 4 4.27 -17.66 26.36
CA PRO A 4 5.40 -18.03 25.53
C PRO A 4 6.03 -16.78 24.92
N LYS A 5 7.30 -16.53 25.28
CA LYS A 5 8.09 -15.33 24.99
C LYS A 5 8.32 -15.00 23.49
N ASN A 6 7.80 -15.80 22.56
CA ASN A 6 8.04 -15.70 21.11
C ASN A 6 6.78 -15.97 20.25
N ALA A 7 5.57 -15.88 20.80
CA ALA A 7 4.37 -16.06 19.99
C ALA A 7 4.15 -14.85 19.08
N ILE A 8 4.34 -15.04 17.77
CA ILE A 8 3.93 -14.07 16.76
C ILE A 8 2.40 -13.96 16.80
N ASP A 9 1.88 -12.74 16.84
CA ASP A 9 0.45 -12.46 16.90
C ASP A 9 -0.29 -13.15 15.72
N PRO A 10 -1.38 -13.90 15.93
CA PRO A 10 -2.21 -14.45 14.86
C PRO A 10 -2.61 -13.41 13.79
N PHE A 11 -2.79 -12.14 14.18
CA PHE A 11 -3.10 -11.05 13.25
C PHE A 11 -1.94 -10.74 12.28
N PHE A 12 -0.69 -11.06 12.63
CA PHE A 12 0.44 -10.96 11.71
C PHE A 12 0.29 -11.93 10.53
N TYR A 13 -0.03 -13.20 10.80
CA TYR A 13 -0.18 -14.20 9.73
C TYR A 13 -1.31 -13.85 8.77
N LEU A 14 -2.40 -13.29 9.32
CA LEU A 14 -3.51 -12.79 8.51
C LEU A 14 -3.07 -11.62 7.62
N GLY A 15 -2.37 -10.62 8.18
CA GLY A 15 -1.85 -9.50 7.40
C GLY A 15 -0.84 -9.91 6.32
N ALA A 16 0.08 -10.81 6.65
CA ALA A 16 1.03 -11.38 5.72
C ALA A 16 0.32 -12.14 4.57
N ALA A 17 -0.71 -12.94 4.89
CA ALA A 17 -1.49 -13.63 3.88
C ALA A 17 -2.19 -12.64 2.94
N PHE A 18 -2.81 -11.57 3.46
CA PHE A 18 -3.42 -10.54 2.63
C PHE A 18 -2.42 -9.85 1.70
N ASN A 19 -1.25 -9.46 2.22
CA ASN A 19 -0.21 -8.84 1.41
C ASN A 19 0.29 -9.77 0.30
N LEU A 20 0.47 -11.06 0.60
CA LEU A 20 0.88 -12.06 -0.40
C LEU A 20 -0.20 -12.33 -1.44
N ILE A 21 -1.48 -12.34 -1.06
CA ILE A 21 -2.61 -12.45 -2.01
C ILE A 21 -2.62 -11.23 -2.94
N ILE A 22 -2.43 -10.03 -2.41
CA ILE A 22 -2.35 -8.80 -3.22
C ILE A 22 -1.13 -8.86 -4.15
N ALA A 23 0.04 -9.24 -3.64
CA ALA A 23 1.25 -9.41 -4.45
C ALA A 23 1.05 -10.43 -5.57
N TRP A 24 0.37 -11.54 -5.28
CA TRP A 24 -0.01 -12.53 -6.29
C TRP A 24 -0.94 -11.95 -7.35
N GLN A 25 -1.93 -11.15 -6.97
CA GLN A 25 -2.84 -10.50 -7.92
C GLN A 25 -2.08 -9.54 -8.85
N TYR A 26 -1.17 -8.73 -8.32
CA TYR A 26 -0.27 -7.89 -9.11
C TYR A 26 0.58 -8.73 -10.07
N PHE A 27 1.14 -9.83 -9.58
CA PHE A 27 1.96 -10.72 -10.40
C PHE A 27 1.15 -11.42 -11.50
N ARG A 28 -0.08 -11.85 -11.21
CA ARG A 28 -0.98 -12.47 -12.19
C ARG A 28 -1.32 -11.49 -13.31
N LEU A 29 -1.70 -10.25 -12.97
CA LEU A 29 -2.00 -9.21 -13.96
C LEU A 29 -0.76 -8.84 -14.79
N TRP A 30 0.43 -8.89 -14.20
CA TRP A 30 1.67 -8.63 -14.91
C TRP A 30 2.09 -9.79 -15.82
N SER A 31 2.03 -11.02 -15.32
CA SER A 31 2.57 -12.20 -16.02
C SER A 31 1.63 -12.81 -17.05
N SER A 32 0.33 -12.86 -16.75
CA SER A 32 -0.68 -13.49 -17.61
C SER A 32 -2.04 -12.80 -17.40
N PRO A 33 -2.20 -11.58 -17.93
CA PRO A 33 -3.50 -10.92 -17.96
C PRO A 33 -4.43 -11.65 -18.94
N GLY A 34 -5.70 -11.71 -18.59
CA GLY A 34 -6.78 -12.19 -19.43
C GLY A 34 -7.41 -11.07 -20.25
N PRO A 35 -8.21 -11.41 -21.27
CA PRO A 35 -8.78 -10.43 -22.21
C PRO A 35 -9.72 -9.40 -21.56
N ASP A 36 -10.36 -9.75 -20.45
CA ASP A 36 -11.32 -8.87 -19.73
C ASP A 36 -10.67 -8.10 -18.56
N ASP A 37 -9.35 -8.18 -18.39
CA ASP A 37 -8.67 -7.58 -17.24
C ASP A 37 -8.29 -6.10 -17.41
N GLY A 38 -8.68 -5.44 -18.50
CA GLY A 38 -8.27 -4.06 -18.79
C GLY A 38 -8.59 -3.08 -17.67
N GLU A 39 -9.83 -3.08 -17.17
CA GLU A 39 -10.22 -2.24 -16.03
C GLU A 39 -9.44 -2.59 -14.75
N LEU A 40 -9.13 -3.88 -14.53
CA LEU A 40 -8.36 -4.32 -13.37
C LEU A 40 -6.91 -3.86 -13.45
N ILE A 41 -6.28 -3.88 -14.62
CA ILE A 41 -4.92 -3.39 -14.83
C ILE A 41 -4.87 -1.89 -14.52
N VAL A 42 -5.80 -1.09 -15.08
CA VAL A 42 -5.90 0.35 -14.78
C VAL A 42 -6.11 0.57 -13.29
N SER A 43 -6.98 -0.21 -12.66
CA SER A 43 -7.29 -0.08 -11.24
C SER A 43 -6.08 -0.35 -10.36
N PHE A 44 -5.34 -1.42 -10.62
CA PHE A 44 -4.17 -1.81 -9.83
C PHE A 44 -2.99 -0.88 -10.09
N ALA A 45 -2.79 -0.41 -11.33
CA ALA A 45 -1.79 0.59 -11.66
C ALA A 45 -2.06 1.92 -10.92
N THR A 46 -3.31 2.38 -10.94
CA THR A 46 -3.74 3.59 -10.23
C THR A 46 -3.65 3.41 -8.71
N LEU A 47 -3.98 2.22 -8.20
CA LEU A 47 -3.87 1.93 -6.78
C LEU A 47 -2.43 2.04 -6.28
N MET A 48 -1.44 1.67 -7.09
CA MET A 48 -0.03 1.91 -6.74
C MET A 48 0.30 3.40 -6.69
N ALA A 49 -0.16 4.20 -7.65
CA ALA A 49 0.01 5.66 -7.58
C ALA A 49 -0.66 6.25 -6.31
N PHE A 50 -1.86 5.78 -5.97
CA PHE A 50 -2.57 6.18 -4.76
C PHE A 50 -1.88 5.68 -3.48
N GLU A 51 -1.17 4.55 -3.53
CA GLU A 51 -0.45 4.00 -2.38
C GLU A 51 0.62 4.98 -1.88
N PHE A 52 1.23 5.80 -2.77
CA PHE A 52 2.07 6.92 -2.35
C PHE A 52 1.34 7.84 -1.36
N VAL A 53 0.11 8.24 -1.66
CA VAL A 53 -0.71 9.07 -0.77
C VAL A 53 -1.01 8.31 0.53
N MET A 54 -1.31 7.02 0.43
CA MET A 54 -1.67 6.18 1.56
C MET A 54 -0.50 5.95 2.51
N VAL A 55 0.71 5.60 2.07
CA VAL A 55 1.82 5.34 3.00
C VAL A 55 2.17 6.58 3.82
N HIS A 56 2.07 7.77 3.23
CA HIS A 56 2.30 9.04 3.93
C HIS A 56 1.18 9.35 4.91
N SER A 57 -0.09 9.13 4.53
CA SER A 57 -1.22 9.35 5.43
C SER A 57 -1.13 8.51 6.69
N GLY A 58 -0.58 7.29 6.61
CA GLY A 58 -0.31 6.44 7.77
C GLY A 58 0.69 7.08 8.76
N VAL A 59 1.75 7.69 8.25
CA VAL A 59 2.76 8.39 9.09
C VAL A 59 2.12 9.59 9.78
N PHE A 60 1.46 10.48 9.03
CA PHE A 60 0.84 11.68 9.59
C PHE A 60 -0.25 11.33 10.61
N MET A 61 -1.14 10.39 10.29
CA MET A 61 -2.22 10.01 11.21
C MET A 61 -1.72 9.33 12.49
N ALA A 62 -0.57 8.66 12.46
CA ALA A 62 0.02 8.05 13.64
C ALA A 62 0.73 9.08 14.56
N VAL A 63 1.34 10.11 13.97
CA VAL A 63 2.07 11.16 14.68
C VAL A 63 1.14 12.21 15.28
N PHE A 64 0.11 12.63 14.55
CA PHE A 64 -0.77 13.72 14.98
C PHE A 64 -1.87 13.27 15.95
N PRO A 65 -2.41 14.18 16.78
CA PRO A 65 -3.50 13.85 17.69
C PRO A 65 -4.82 13.61 16.95
N ARG A 66 -5.69 12.79 17.55
CA ARG A 66 -7.01 12.37 17.03
C ARG A 66 -7.81 13.48 16.35
N LYS A 67 -7.89 14.67 16.97
CA LYS A 67 -8.70 15.79 16.47
C LYS A 67 -8.25 16.23 15.07
N TRP A 68 -6.94 16.28 14.83
CA TRP A 68 -6.36 16.66 13.54
C TRP A 68 -6.49 15.54 12.51
N SER A 69 -6.28 14.28 12.93
CA SER A 69 -6.47 13.11 12.07
C SER A 69 -7.90 13.03 11.51
N LEU A 70 -8.91 13.31 12.33
CA LEU A 70 -10.31 13.29 11.92
C LEU A 70 -10.76 14.53 11.13
N LEU A 71 -10.40 15.74 11.59
CA LEU A 71 -10.95 16.96 11.00
C LEU A 71 -10.19 17.46 9.78
N VAL A 72 -8.90 17.11 9.66
CA VAL A 72 -8.03 17.63 8.59
C VAL A 72 -7.53 16.50 7.71
N PHE A 73 -6.81 15.52 8.27
CA PHE A 73 -6.18 14.50 7.44
C PHE A 73 -7.20 13.59 6.77
N PHE A 74 -8.26 13.15 7.46
CA PHE A 74 -9.33 12.37 6.84
C PHE A 74 -9.91 13.07 5.60
N PRO A 75 -10.55 14.26 5.70
CA PRO A 75 -11.14 14.89 4.51
C PRO A 75 -10.09 15.26 3.46
N PHE A 76 -8.89 15.70 3.86
CA PHE A 76 -7.82 16.02 2.92
C PHE A 76 -7.40 14.81 2.07
N TYR A 77 -7.12 13.66 2.69
CA TYR A 77 -6.82 12.44 1.95
C TYR A 77 -8.04 11.86 1.22
N GLY A 78 -9.24 12.15 1.71
CA GLY A 78 -10.50 11.84 1.01
C GLY A 78 -10.62 12.58 -0.32
N LEU A 79 -10.13 13.83 -0.42
CA LEU A 79 -10.09 14.55 -1.69
C LEU A 79 -9.18 13.87 -2.71
N PHE A 80 -8.01 13.36 -2.28
CA PHE A 80 -7.16 12.55 -3.15
C PHE A 80 -7.87 11.27 -3.57
N ALA A 81 -8.50 10.55 -2.63
CA ALA A 81 -9.24 9.33 -2.94
C ALA A 81 -10.37 9.59 -3.96
N LEU A 82 -11.08 10.72 -3.85
CA LEU A 82 -12.09 11.14 -4.82
C LEU A 82 -11.48 11.47 -6.18
N ALA A 83 -10.37 12.20 -6.22
CA ALA A 83 -9.69 12.55 -7.47
C ALA A 83 -9.21 11.29 -8.22
N PHE A 84 -8.57 10.35 -7.51
CA PHE A 84 -8.12 9.08 -8.07
C PHE A 84 -9.27 8.12 -8.41
N SER A 85 -10.39 8.19 -7.70
CA SER A 85 -11.59 7.41 -8.07
C SER A 85 -12.28 7.96 -9.30
N ALA A 86 -12.21 9.28 -9.54
CA ALA A 86 -12.76 9.90 -10.74
C ALA A 86 -11.94 9.56 -12.00
N SER A 87 -10.66 9.21 -11.85
CA SER A 87 -9.81 8.72 -12.95
C SER A 87 -9.97 7.24 -13.26
N MET A 88 -10.88 6.55 -12.57
CA MET A 88 -11.08 5.10 -12.71
C MET A 88 -12.53 4.77 -13.07
N PRO A 89 -12.76 3.67 -13.82
CA PRO A 89 -14.11 3.20 -14.12
C PRO A 89 -14.86 2.68 -12.88
N ASN A 90 -14.13 2.40 -11.78
CA ASN A 90 -14.70 1.86 -10.56
C ASN A 90 -14.29 2.63 -9.30
N ASN A 91 -15.01 2.38 -8.21
CA ASN A 91 -14.82 3.06 -6.92
C ASN A 91 -13.89 2.31 -5.96
N LEU A 92 -13.02 1.43 -6.48
CA LEU A 92 -12.16 0.57 -5.66
C LEU A 92 -11.24 1.40 -4.73
N ILE A 93 -10.71 2.52 -5.22
CA ILE A 93 -9.86 3.42 -4.44
C ILE A 93 -10.60 4.01 -3.24
N LEU A 94 -11.87 4.39 -3.38
CA LEU A 94 -12.65 4.91 -2.26
C LEU A 94 -12.85 3.85 -1.18
N TRP A 95 -13.15 2.61 -1.57
CA TRP A 95 -13.31 1.51 -0.62
C TRP A 95 -12.00 1.19 0.10
N VAL A 96 -10.89 1.07 -0.65
CA VAL A 96 -9.56 0.83 -0.10
C VAL A 96 -9.16 1.95 0.86
N TYR A 97 -9.38 3.20 0.47
CA TYR A 97 -9.15 4.38 1.31
C TYR A 97 -9.94 4.29 2.62
N LEU A 98 -11.26 4.08 2.56
CA LEU A 98 -12.12 4.03 3.75
C LEU A 98 -11.70 2.89 4.70
N ILE A 99 -11.45 1.69 4.17
CA ILE A 99 -11.03 0.53 4.96
C ILE A 99 -9.66 0.78 5.61
N ALA A 100 -8.68 1.25 4.84
CA ALA A 100 -7.33 1.47 5.33
C ALA A 100 -7.27 2.60 6.36
N VAL A 101 -8.00 3.71 6.13
CA VAL A 101 -8.06 4.82 7.09
C VAL A 101 -8.83 4.41 8.35
N ALA A 102 -9.93 3.66 8.23
CA ALA A 102 -10.63 3.10 9.39
C ALA A 102 -9.70 2.20 10.23
N GLY A 103 -8.91 1.33 9.59
CA GLY A 103 -7.93 0.49 10.26
C GLY A 103 -6.81 1.28 10.96
N ARG A 104 -6.33 2.36 10.34
CA ARG A 104 -5.28 3.23 10.88
C ARG A 104 -5.77 4.14 11.99
N MET A 105 -7.04 4.49 11.99
CA MET A 105 -7.67 5.30 13.03
C MET A 105 -8.22 4.48 14.19
N ARG A 106 -7.88 3.19 14.34
CA ARG A 106 -8.27 2.41 15.52
C ARG A 106 -7.86 3.10 16.84
N PHE A 107 -6.71 3.78 16.84
CA PHE A 107 -6.20 4.63 17.94
C PHE A 107 -7.05 5.88 18.21
N ALA A 108 -7.83 6.33 17.22
CA ALA A 108 -8.79 7.41 17.41
C ALA A 108 -10.02 6.92 18.18
N PHE A 109 -10.37 5.64 18.11
CA PHE A 109 -11.57 5.09 18.75
C PHE A 109 -11.27 4.32 20.05
N GLN A 110 -10.01 3.96 20.30
CA GLN A 110 -9.57 3.22 21.48
C GLN A 110 -8.31 3.89 22.06
N ASP A 111 -8.24 4.09 23.37
CA ASP A 111 -7.03 4.56 24.04
C ASP A 111 -5.96 3.47 23.99
N VAL A 112 -4.95 3.67 23.16
CA VAL A 112 -3.90 2.67 22.92
C VAL A 112 -2.62 3.01 23.69
N PRO A 113 -1.94 2.02 24.29
CA PRO A 113 -0.68 2.23 24.98
C PRO A 113 0.38 2.90 24.09
N ILE A 114 1.20 3.78 24.67
CA ILE A 114 2.25 4.53 23.98
C ILE A 114 3.18 3.61 23.16
N GLY A 115 3.53 2.43 23.69
CA GLY A 115 4.40 1.47 22.99
C GLY A 115 3.80 0.90 21.70
N GLU A 116 2.48 0.73 21.63
CA GLU A 116 1.81 0.31 20.40
C GLU A 116 1.78 1.46 19.38
N ARG A 117 1.53 2.69 19.84
CA ARG A 117 1.57 3.90 19.00
C ARG A 117 2.93 4.06 18.32
N VAL A 118 4.03 3.91 19.06
CA VAL A 118 5.40 3.97 18.52
C VAL A 118 5.63 2.87 17.48
N ARG A 119 5.17 1.64 17.74
CA ARG A 119 5.27 0.52 16.78
C ARG A 119 4.57 0.83 15.45
N LEU A 120 3.43 1.53 15.48
CA LEU A 120 2.68 1.89 14.27
C LEU A 120 3.32 3.02 13.50
N ILE A 121 3.87 4.02 14.19
CA ILE A 121 4.66 5.08 13.58
C ILE A 121 5.86 4.45 12.86
N ILE A 122 6.59 3.56 13.52
CA ILE A 122 7.74 2.85 12.93
C ILE A 122 7.30 2.02 11.71
N ARG A 123 6.24 1.21 11.82
CA ARG A 123 5.72 0.42 10.69
C ARG A 123 5.34 1.30 9.50
N SER A 124 4.67 2.42 9.75
CA SER A 124 4.24 3.35 8.70
C SER A 124 5.42 4.08 8.06
N ALA A 125 6.39 4.54 8.88
CA ALA A 125 7.58 5.22 8.39
C ALA A 125 8.46 4.29 7.55
N ILE A 126 8.64 3.04 7.99
CA ILE A 126 9.36 2.02 7.22
C ILE A 126 8.62 1.71 5.92
N ALA A 127 7.29 1.55 5.96
CA ALA A 127 6.49 1.31 4.75
C ALA A 127 6.62 2.45 3.73
N ALA A 128 6.58 3.70 4.18
CA ALA A 128 6.80 4.88 3.33
C ALA A 128 8.22 4.92 2.75
N PHE A 129 9.23 4.58 3.55
CA PHE A 129 10.62 4.49 3.09
C PHE A 129 10.81 3.42 2.01
N PHE A 130 10.31 2.21 2.23
CA PHE A 130 10.38 1.13 1.24
C PHE A 130 9.62 1.48 -0.04
N TYR A 131 8.43 2.09 0.08
CA TYR A 131 7.69 2.56 -1.08
C TYR A 131 8.53 3.54 -1.91
N LEU A 132 9.16 4.53 -1.27
CA LEU A 132 9.99 5.53 -1.94
C LEU A 132 11.19 4.89 -2.64
N VAL A 133 11.95 4.06 -1.93
CA VAL A 133 13.15 3.39 -2.47
C VAL A 133 12.79 2.48 -3.64
N LEU A 134 11.74 1.67 -3.50
CA LEU A 134 11.30 0.77 -4.56
C LEU A 134 10.74 1.53 -5.76
N THR A 135 10.02 2.63 -5.54
CA THR A 135 9.52 3.48 -6.63
C THR A 135 10.68 4.01 -7.47
N PHE A 136 11.74 4.53 -6.85
CA PHE A 136 12.92 4.97 -7.58
C PHE A 136 13.65 3.81 -8.25
N ALA A 137 13.81 2.67 -7.58
CA ALA A 137 14.48 1.51 -8.14
C ALA A 137 13.76 0.98 -9.39
N VAL A 138 12.44 0.87 -9.34
CA VAL A 138 11.61 0.41 -10.46
C VAL A 138 11.50 1.47 -11.55
N ALA A 139 11.39 2.76 -11.21
CA ALA A 139 11.36 3.83 -12.21
C ALA A 139 12.68 3.95 -12.99
N ILE A 140 13.83 3.86 -12.31
CA ILE A 140 15.15 3.84 -12.97
C ILE A 140 15.33 2.54 -13.76
N GLY A 141 14.86 1.42 -13.19
CA GLY A 141 14.90 0.10 -13.80
C GLY A 141 13.80 -0.17 -14.84
N ALA A 142 12.91 0.79 -15.14
CA ALA A 142 11.75 0.58 -16.01
C ALA A 142 12.10 -0.05 -17.38
N PRO A 143 13.22 0.33 -18.05
CA PRO A 143 13.64 -0.31 -19.30
C PRO A 143 14.01 -1.79 -19.16
N THR A 144 14.36 -2.23 -17.94
CA THR A 144 14.75 -3.62 -17.64
C THR A 144 13.59 -4.47 -17.11
N VAL A 145 12.45 -3.86 -16.75
CA VAL A 145 11.27 -4.58 -16.28
C VAL A 145 10.68 -5.37 -17.46
N PRO A 146 10.60 -6.71 -17.38
CA PRO A 146 10.06 -7.51 -18.46
C PRO A 146 8.57 -7.20 -18.65
N GLU A 147 8.13 -7.14 -19.89
CA GLU A 147 6.73 -6.90 -20.23
C GLU A 147 5.82 -8.07 -19.81
N LEU A 148 6.38 -9.28 -19.83
CA LEU A 148 5.66 -10.53 -19.58
C LEU A 148 4.36 -10.59 -20.42
N GLY A 149 3.20 -10.51 -19.78
CA GLY A 149 1.90 -10.55 -20.45
C GLY A 149 1.36 -9.18 -20.86
N LEU A 150 2.00 -8.08 -20.45
CA LEU A 150 1.60 -6.70 -20.76
C LEU A 150 2.34 -6.19 -21.99
N THR A 151 2.34 -6.96 -23.07
CA THR A 151 2.90 -6.51 -24.35
C THR A 151 2.05 -5.37 -24.90
N GLN A 152 2.67 -4.50 -25.70
CA GLN A 152 1.95 -3.38 -26.32
C GLN A 152 0.79 -3.87 -27.21
N GLU A 153 0.95 -5.03 -27.86
CA GLU A 153 -0.10 -5.69 -28.64
C GLU A 153 -1.30 -6.09 -27.78
N PHE A 154 -1.05 -6.63 -26.58
CA PHE A 154 -2.12 -6.96 -25.63
C PHE A 154 -2.82 -5.70 -25.11
N LEU A 155 -2.07 -4.68 -24.68
CA LEU A 155 -2.65 -3.43 -24.17
C LEU A 155 -3.53 -2.73 -25.21
N ASN A 156 -3.12 -2.75 -26.48
CA ASN A 156 -3.91 -2.22 -27.58
C ASN A 156 -5.16 -3.05 -27.88
N SER A 157 -5.09 -4.38 -27.75
CA SER A 157 -6.24 -5.25 -28.05
C SER A 157 -7.38 -5.13 -27.04
N ILE A 158 -7.04 -4.82 -25.78
CA ILE A 158 -8.01 -4.59 -24.70
C ILE A 158 -8.45 -3.12 -24.57
N GLY A 159 -7.96 -2.23 -25.45
CA GLY A 159 -8.29 -0.81 -25.42
C GLY A 159 -7.80 -0.08 -24.16
N TYR A 160 -6.68 -0.53 -23.55
CA TYR A 160 -6.21 -0.02 -22.25
C TYR A 160 -6.08 1.52 -22.21
N PHE A 161 -5.54 2.11 -23.28
CA PHE A 161 -5.32 3.56 -23.37
C PHE A 161 -6.60 4.37 -23.54
N ASP A 162 -7.72 3.73 -23.90
CA ASP A 162 -9.03 4.38 -24.03
C ASP A 162 -9.82 4.34 -22.71
N ILE A 163 -9.35 3.56 -21.71
CA ILE A 163 -10.02 3.40 -20.41
C ILE A 163 -9.60 4.52 -19.43
N SER A 164 -8.41 5.08 -19.57
CA SER A 164 -7.88 6.08 -18.64
C SER A 164 -7.67 7.45 -19.29
N ASP A 165 -8.45 8.45 -18.88
CA ASP A 165 -8.30 9.87 -19.31
C ASP A 165 -7.14 10.61 -18.63
N THR A 166 -6.24 9.89 -17.94
CA THR A 166 -5.23 10.49 -17.04
C THR A 166 -3.85 9.91 -17.31
N GLY A 167 -2.81 10.75 -17.28
CA GLY A 167 -1.44 10.36 -17.54
C GLY A 167 -0.57 10.26 -16.29
N GLY A 168 0.63 9.70 -16.46
CA GLY A 168 1.64 9.55 -15.41
C GLY A 168 2.33 8.20 -15.49
N LEU A 169 3.58 8.11 -15.02
CA LEU A 169 4.46 6.93 -15.18
C LEU A 169 3.77 5.59 -14.87
N PHE A 170 2.92 5.54 -13.84
CA PHE A 170 2.24 4.31 -13.44
C PHE A 170 1.05 3.95 -14.35
N ILE A 171 0.39 4.93 -14.95
CA ILE A 171 -0.75 4.72 -15.85
C ILE A 171 -0.25 4.46 -17.28
N ASP A 172 0.76 5.23 -17.70
CA ASP A 172 1.36 5.14 -19.04
C ASP A 172 2.17 3.85 -19.20
N GLU A 173 2.83 3.38 -18.12
CA GLU A 173 3.58 2.13 -18.09
C GLU A 173 3.03 1.16 -17.01
N PRO A 174 1.92 0.44 -17.29
CA PRO A 174 1.31 -0.46 -16.32
C PRO A 174 2.25 -1.58 -15.86
N LYS A 175 3.21 -2.00 -16.69
CA LYS A 175 4.26 -2.97 -16.30
C LYS A 175 5.11 -2.48 -15.12
N THR A 176 5.42 -1.18 -15.12
CA THR A 176 6.23 -0.52 -14.09
C THR A 176 5.42 -0.41 -12.79
N ALA A 177 4.13 -0.08 -12.87
CA ALA A 177 3.26 -0.03 -11.71
C ALA A 177 2.99 -1.41 -11.10
N LEU A 178 2.67 -2.41 -11.93
CA LEU A 178 2.31 -3.74 -11.45
C LEU A 178 3.52 -4.47 -10.87
N SER A 179 4.71 -4.34 -11.47
CA SER A 179 5.95 -4.88 -10.91
C SER A 179 6.31 -4.23 -9.57
N LEU A 180 6.14 -2.90 -9.45
CA LEU A 180 6.29 -2.21 -8.17
C LEU A 180 5.35 -2.79 -7.11
N GLY A 181 4.08 -3.03 -7.44
CA GLY A 181 3.12 -3.66 -6.54
C GLY A 181 3.60 -5.02 -6.03
N VAL A 182 4.07 -5.91 -6.90
CA VAL A 182 4.62 -7.22 -6.50
C VAL A 182 5.75 -7.05 -5.49
N PHE A 183 6.77 -6.26 -5.84
CA PHE A 183 7.95 -6.10 -4.99
C PHE A 183 7.61 -5.40 -3.67
N TYR A 184 6.73 -4.40 -3.72
CA TYR A 184 6.32 -3.64 -2.55
C TYR A 184 5.61 -4.51 -1.52
N PHE A 185 4.57 -5.25 -1.90
CA PHE A 185 3.81 -6.07 -0.95
C PHE A 185 4.62 -7.25 -0.40
N ILE A 186 5.56 -7.80 -1.19
CA ILE A 186 6.54 -8.78 -0.69
C ILE A 186 7.49 -8.14 0.32
N ALA A 187 8.06 -6.98 0.00
CA ALA A 187 8.99 -6.27 0.88
C ALA A 187 8.33 -5.89 2.22
N ILE A 188 7.09 -5.40 2.18
CA ILE A 188 6.31 -5.10 3.39
C ILE A 188 6.09 -6.35 4.24
N THR A 189 5.74 -7.48 3.63
CA THR A 189 5.53 -8.74 4.36
C THR A 189 6.81 -9.20 5.08
N VAL A 190 7.94 -9.15 4.38
CA VAL A 190 9.26 -9.48 4.95
C VAL A 190 9.62 -8.51 6.08
N MET A 191 9.38 -7.22 5.87
CA MET A 191 9.64 -6.19 6.87
C MET A 191 8.80 -6.38 8.14
N GLU A 192 7.51 -6.64 8.00
CA GLU A 192 6.63 -6.90 9.14
C GLU A 192 7.07 -8.11 9.94
N TRP A 193 7.61 -9.14 9.28
CA TRP A 193 8.19 -10.29 9.94
C TRP A 193 9.42 -9.93 10.79
N PHE A 194 10.28 -9.05 10.29
CA PHE A 194 11.42 -8.54 11.07
C PHE A 194 10.96 -7.68 12.24
N VAL A 195 10.00 -6.76 12.03
CA VAL A 195 9.46 -5.89 13.08
C VAL A 195 8.75 -6.70 14.17
N ALA A 196 8.01 -7.75 13.80
CA ALA A 196 7.34 -8.65 14.74
C ALA A 196 8.31 -9.38 15.68
N ARG A 197 9.59 -9.51 15.29
CA ARG A 197 10.66 -10.13 16.10
C ARG A 197 11.37 -9.15 17.02
N ILE A 198 11.15 -7.84 16.89
CA ILE A 198 11.73 -6.83 17.79
C ILE A 198 11.03 -6.94 19.15
N LYS A 199 11.80 -7.22 20.20
CA LYS A 199 11.29 -7.33 21.58
C LYS A 199 10.66 -6.00 22.02
N THR A 200 9.43 -6.06 22.53
CA THR A 200 8.63 -4.90 22.97
C THR A 200 9.36 -4.02 24.00
N GLY A 201 10.26 -4.59 24.81
CA GLY A 201 11.06 -3.85 25.80
C GLY A 201 12.03 -2.82 25.20
N ALA A 202 12.55 -3.05 23.99
CA ALA A 202 13.47 -2.11 23.33
C ALA A 202 12.75 -0.87 22.77
N LEU A 203 11.44 -0.96 22.52
CA LEU A 203 10.64 0.14 21.97
C LEU A 203 10.15 1.12 23.04
N GLN A 204 10.11 0.69 24.31
CA GLN A 204 9.70 1.52 25.44
C GLN A 204 10.77 2.55 25.82
N GLU A 205 12.05 2.24 25.61
CA GLU A 205 13.18 3.15 25.83
C GLU A 205 13.33 4.23 24.75
N MET A 206 12.69 4.05 23.58
CA MET A 206 12.75 4.99 22.45
C MET A 206 11.56 5.96 22.40
N ALA A 207 10.62 5.89 23.35
CA ALA A 207 9.49 6.81 23.40
C ALA A 207 9.97 8.19 23.90
N PRO A 208 9.78 9.28 23.14
CA PRO A 208 10.07 10.62 23.64
C PRO A 208 9.11 10.93 24.81
N THR A 209 9.69 11.36 25.93
CA THR A 209 8.98 11.89 27.11
C THR A 209 8.24 13.18 26.79
#